data_AF-A0AAU8AG10-F1
#
_entry.id   AF-A0AAU8AG10-F1
#
_cell.length_a   1.000
_cell.length_b   1.000
_cell.length_c   1.000
_cell.angle_alpha   90.00
_cell.angle_beta   90.00
_cell.angle_gamma   90.00
#
_symmetry.space_group_name_H-M   'P 1'
#
loop_
_entity.id
_entity.type
_entity.pdbx_description
1 polymer ?
#
loop_
_entity_poly.entity_id
_entity_poly.type
_entity_poly.pdbx_seq_one_letter_code
_entity_poly.pdbx_strand_id
1 'polypeptide(L)'
;MTEKNKGGRPRKYNDAQVQEAIDRIEARGAVADGAAVKNLLRDEFGVSPGIDAGILDGEFRRICAARAEEKARKLAAKLPASAKSAAADIGKDVIRAVTAMLAKQFDDLGKESREREEELEADIRVFRQRIHDLEEQVNKRDTALAELEMENHGLKEQAKKTDAKILLLKAKIATHDRNNEIETRLASLIEDIVAKNATAPANENAD
;
A
#
# COMPACT_ATOMS: atom_id res chain seq x y z
N MET A 1 18.81 -50.29 4.81
CA MET A 1 19.87 -49.29 5.06
C MET A 1 19.44 -48.50 6.28
N THR A 2 20.25 -48.50 7.35
CA THR A 2 19.95 -47.76 8.59
C THR A 2 20.29 -46.29 8.39
N GLU A 3 19.28 -45.41 8.46
CA GLU A 3 19.51 -43.97 8.44
C GLU A 3 20.38 -43.59 9.63
N LYS A 4 21.61 -43.14 9.35
CA LYS A 4 22.52 -42.59 10.35
C LYS A 4 21.96 -41.24 10.84
N ASN A 5 21.85 -41.07 12.16
CA ASN A 5 21.48 -39.80 12.79
C ASN A 5 22.31 -38.64 12.23
N LYS A 6 21.67 -37.69 11.54
CA LYS A 6 22.29 -36.44 11.07
C LYS A 6 22.34 -35.41 12.20
N GLY A 7 23.26 -35.58 13.16
CA GLY A 7 23.67 -34.47 14.05
C GLY A 7 23.46 -34.63 15.57
N GLY A 8 23.38 -35.85 16.10
CA GLY A 8 23.25 -36.06 17.56
C GLY A 8 24.03 -37.28 18.07
N ARG A 9 24.23 -37.35 19.39
CA ARG A 9 24.88 -38.48 20.10
C ARG A 9 24.30 -39.82 19.59
N PRO A 10 25.14 -40.84 19.30
CA PRO A 10 24.67 -42.10 18.75
C PRO A 10 23.53 -42.70 19.59
N ARG A 11 22.46 -43.15 18.92
CA ARG A 11 21.37 -43.87 19.60
C ARG A 11 21.95 -45.12 20.24
N LYS A 12 21.57 -45.37 21.49
CA LYS A 12 22.03 -46.54 22.25
C LYS A 12 21.22 -47.81 21.94
N TYR A 13 20.20 -47.70 21.10
CA TYR A 13 19.37 -48.79 20.62
C TYR A 13 19.41 -48.84 19.08
N ASN A 14 19.16 -50.01 18.51
CA ASN A 14 18.99 -50.21 17.08
C ASN A 14 17.53 -50.57 16.71
N ASP A 15 17.17 -50.43 15.44
CA ASP A 15 15.81 -50.68 14.95
C ASP A 15 15.34 -52.13 15.19
N ALA A 16 16.27 -53.10 15.21
CA ALA A 16 15.95 -54.50 15.49
C ALA A 16 15.58 -54.74 16.96
N GLN A 17 16.24 -54.07 17.90
CA GLN A 17 15.92 -54.11 19.33
C GLN A 17 14.57 -53.45 19.60
N VAL A 18 14.26 -52.35 18.91
CA VAL A 18 12.94 -51.71 19.00
C VAL A 18 11.86 -52.63 18.44
N GLN A 19 12.11 -53.28 17.30
CA GLN A 19 11.18 -54.26 16.71
C GLN A 19 10.93 -55.45 17.64
N GLU A 20 11.98 -56.04 18.19
CA GLU A 20 11.89 -57.17 19.11
C GLU A 20 11.20 -56.78 20.42
N ALA A 21 11.43 -55.55 20.90
CA ALA A 21 10.73 -55.03 22.06
C ALA A 21 9.22 -54.89 21.80
N ILE A 22 8.83 -54.37 20.63
CA ILE A 22 7.42 -54.31 20.21
C ILE A 22 6.82 -55.71 20.17
N ASP A 23 7.51 -56.68 19.54
CA ASP A 23 7.02 -58.06 19.42
C ASP A 23 6.80 -58.72 20.78
N ARG A 24 7.70 -58.51 21.75
CA ARG A 24 7.55 -59.04 23.12
C ARG A 24 6.43 -58.37 23.89
N ILE A 25 6.20 -57.08 23.70
CA ILE A 25 5.09 -56.35 24.34
C ILE A 25 3.76 -56.85 23.78
N GLU A 26 3.65 -56.96 22.45
CA GLU A 26 2.46 -57.47 21.77
C GLU A 26 2.19 -58.94 22.11
N ALA A 27 3.22 -59.79 22.21
CA ALA A 27 3.09 -61.19 22.60
C ALA A 27 2.58 -61.37 24.04
N ARG A 28 2.83 -60.40 24.92
CA ARG A 28 2.28 -60.35 26.29
C ARG A 28 0.83 -59.81 26.33
N GLY A 29 0.26 -59.43 25.18
CA GLY A 29 -1.08 -58.87 25.08
C GLY A 29 -1.19 -57.41 25.53
N ALA A 30 -0.07 -56.71 25.71
CA ALA A 30 -0.04 -55.31 26.09
C ALA A 30 0.00 -54.39 24.85
N VAL A 31 -0.48 -53.15 24.99
CA VAL A 31 -0.39 -52.14 23.94
C VAL A 31 1.06 -51.64 23.89
N ALA A 32 1.73 -51.82 22.76
CA ALA A 32 3.03 -51.24 22.54
C ALA A 32 2.90 -49.71 22.33
N ASP A 33 3.66 -48.94 23.10
CA ASP A 33 3.83 -47.49 22.94
C ASP A 33 5.29 -47.10 23.25
N GLY A 34 5.67 -45.85 23.00
CA GLY A 34 7.04 -45.39 23.23
C GLY A 34 7.56 -45.59 24.67
N ALA A 35 6.66 -45.58 25.67
CA ALA A 35 7.01 -45.76 27.07
C ALA A 35 7.21 -47.25 27.44
N ALA A 36 6.34 -48.12 26.94
CA ALA A 36 6.43 -49.58 27.10
C ALA A 36 7.68 -50.12 26.40
N VAL A 37 7.96 -49.64 25.18
CA VAL A 37 9.19 -49.97 24.44
C VAL A 37 10.42 -49.46 25.20
N LYS A 38 10.39 -48.25 25.76
CA LYS A 38 11.49 -47.72 26.59
C LYS A 38 11.75 -48.60 27.82
N ASN A 39 10.70 -49.00 28.54
CA ASN A 39 10.83 -49.83 29.73
C ASN A 39 11.42 -51.20 29.37
N LEU A 40 10.92 -51.84 28.32
CA LEU A 40 11.44 -53.13 27.88
C LEU A 40 12.88 -53.04 27.37
N LEU A 41 13.23 -51.99 26.63
CA LEU A 41 14.61 -51.75 26.18
C LEU A 41 15.57 -51.52 27.35
N ARG A 42 15.12 -50.86 28.42
CA ARG A 42 15.91 -50.69 29.64
C ARG A 42 16.07 -52.01 30.39
N ASP A 43 14.96 -52.70 30.62
CA ASP A 43 14.89 -53.83 31.55
C ASP A 43 15.42 -55.14 30.93
N GLU A 44 15.23 -55.34 29.63
CA GLU A 44 15.60 -56.60 28.94
C GLU A 44 16.76 -56.45 27.94
N PHE A 45 16.97 -55.25 27.39
CA PHE A 45 18.04 -55.01 26.39
C PHE A 45 19.21 -54.18 26.92
N GLY A 46 19.20 -53.83 28.21
CA GLY A 46 20.29 -53.11 28.88
C GLY A 46 20.53 -51.70 28.33
N VAL A 47 19.56 -51.11 27.64
CA VAL A 47 19.71 -49.78 27.06
C VAL A 47 19.58 -48.72 28.15
N SER A 48 20.50 -47.75 28.16
CA SER A 48 20.59 -46.71 29.19
C SER A 48 19.26 -45.96 29.41
N PRO A 49 18.88 -45.65 30.67
CA PRO A 49 17.56 -45.10 31.01
C PRO A 49 17.29 -43.68 30.47
N GLY A 50 18.34 -42.97 30.02
CA GLY A 50 18.27 -41.60 29.49
C GLY A 50 17.73 -41.47 28.06
N ILE A 51 17.05 -42.50 27.53
CA ILE A 51 16.38 -42.41 26.23
C ILE A 51 15.12 -41.56 26.37
N ASP A 52 14.90 -40.64 25.44
CA ASP A 52 13.65 -39.88 25.35
C ASP A 52 12.50 -40.79 24.87
N ALA A 53 11.40 -40.82 25.62
CA ALA A 53 10.22 -41.61 25.27
C ALA A 53 9.51 -41.06 24.01
N GLY A 54 9.57 -39.76 23.74
CA GLY A 54 8.99 -39.15 22.55
C GLY A 54 9.74 -39.52 21.26
N ILE A 55 11.07 -39.67 21.32
CA ILE A 55 11.86 -40.17 20.19
C ILE A 55 11.52 -41.64 19.92
N LEU A 56 11.40 -42.46 20.98
CA LEU A 56 10.98 -43.86 20.84
C LEU A 56 9.55 -44.00 20.33
N ASP A 57 8.65 -43.09 20.68
CA ASP A 57 7.27 -43.09 20.16
C ASP A 57 7.22 -42.81 18.66
N GLY A 58 8.02 -41.85 18.17
CA GLY A 58 8.19 -41.60 16.73
C GLY A 58 8.72 -42.82 15.97
N GLU A 59 9.72 -43.50 16.55
CA GLU A 59 10.28 -44.74 15.97
C GLU A 59 9.30 -45.91 16.02
N PHE A 60 8.57 -46.05 17.12
CA PHE A 60 7.50 -47.02 17.28
C PHE A 60 6.44 -46.83 16.18
N ARG A 61 5.91 -45.61 16.01
CA ARG A 61 4.93 -45.29 14.96
C ARG A 61 5.47 -45.59 13.56
N ARG A 62 6.73 -45.24 13.28
CA ARG A 62 7.38 -45.52 12.00
C ARG A 62 7.46 -47.03 11.73
N ILE A 63 7.90 -47.81 12.71
CA ILE A 63 8.03 -49.27 12.59
C ILE A 63 6.65 -49.93 12.45
N CYS A 64 5.66 -49.53 13.23
CA CYS A 64 4.30 -50.04 13.12
C CYS A 64 3.66 -49.69 11.77
N ALA A 65 3.86 -48.48 11.26
CA ALA A 65 3.41 -48.08 9.93
C ALA A 65 4.05 -48.96 8.84
N ALA A 66 5.37 -49.19 8.90
CA ALA A 66 6.07 -50.07 7.97
C ALA A 66 5.59 -51.53 8.05
N ARG A 67 5.33 -52.05 9.27
CA ARG A 67 4.74 -53.38 9.48
C ARG A 67 3.35 -53.48 8.89
N ALA A 68 2.51 -52.45 9.09
CA ALA A 68 1.16 -52.39 8.54
C ALA A 68 1.17 -52.35 7.02
N GLU A 69 2.08 -51.57 6.42
CA GLU A 69 2.29 -51.50 4.97
C GLU A 69 2.75 -52.85 4.40
N GLU A 70 3.74 -53.50 5.02
CA GLU A 70 4.22 -54.81 4.58
C GLU A 70 3.13 -55.89 4.74
N LYS A 71 2.34 -55.85 5.82
CA LYS A 71 1.18 -56.72 6.00
C LYS A 71 0.13 -56.47 4.92
N ALA A 72 -0.18 -55.20 4.63
CA ALA A 72 -1.10 -54.82 3.57
C ALA A 72 -0.60 -55.31 2.20
N ARG A 73 0.71 -55.17 1.92
CA ARG A 73 1.34 -55.68 0.70
C ARG A 73 1.23 -57.19 0.57
N LYS A 74 1.49 -57.94 1.64
CA LYS A 74 1.33 -59.40 1.68
C LYS A 74 -0.12 -59.82 1.46
N LEU A 75 -1.08 -59.11 2.05
CA LEU A 75 -2.51 -59.36 1.84
C LEU A 75 -2.94 -59.04 0.40
N ALA A 76 -2.49 -57.91 -0.13
CA ALA A 76 -2.74 -57.52 -1.52
C ALA A 76 -2.13 -58.53 -2.51
N ALA A 77 -0.96 -59.09 -2.20
CA ALA A 77 -0.34 -60.13 -3.03
C ALA A 77 -1.20 -61.39 -3.13
N LYS A 78 -1.95 -61.74 -2.07
CA LYS A 78 -2.88 -62.88 -2.02
C LYS A 78 -4.20 -62.66 -2.78
N LEU A 79 -4.51 -61.42 -3.19
CA LEU A 79 -5.74 -61.16 -3.94
C LEU A 79 -5.71 -61.88 -5.29
N PRO A 80 -6.88 -62.39 -5.75
CA PRO A 80 -7.01 -62.95 -7.09
C PRO A 80 -6.78 -61.87 -8.16
N ALA A 81 -6.37 -62.31 -9.36
CA ALA A 81 -6.09 -61.41 -10.47
C ALA A 81 -7.30 -60.51 -10.84
N SER A 82 -8.52 -61.04 -10.72
CA SER A 82 -9.77 -60.29 -10.95
C SER A 82 -9.92 -59.10 -9.99
N ALA A 83 -9.66 -59.30 -8.69
CA ALA A 83 -9.73 -58.22 -7.70
C ALA A 83 -8.64 -57.17 -7.90
N LYS A 84 -7.42 -57.59 -8.28
CA LYS A 84 -6.32 -56.67 -8.61
C LYS A 84 -6.64 -55.82 -9.85
N SER A 85 -7.23 -56.45 -10.88
CA SER A 85 -7.67 -55.73 -12.09
C SER A 85 -8.76 -54.72 -11.76
N ALA A 86 -9.80 -55.14 -11.01
CA ALA A 86 -10.89 -54.25 -10.63
C ALA A 86 -10.39 -53.02 -9.84
N ALA A 87 -9.45 -53.21 -8.90
CA ALA A 87 -8.84 -52.09 -8.17
C ALA A 87 -8.04 -51.15 -9.09
N ALA A 88 -7.32 -51.69 -10.07
CA ALA A 88 -6.58 -50.89 -11.04
C ALA A 88 -7.53 -50.08 -11.95
N ASP A 89 -8.66 -50.66 -12.36
CA ASP A 89 -9.63 -49.98 -13.22
C ASP A 89 -10.39 -48.89 -12.45
N ILE A 90 -10.79 -49.16 -11.19
CA ILE A 90 -11.32 -48.11 -10.30
C ILE A 90 -10.29 -46.98 -10.13
N GLY A 91 -9.00 -47.34 -9.95
CA GLY A 91 -7.92 -46.35 -9.85
C GLY A 91 -7.82 -45.46 -11.10
N LYS A 92 -7.92 -46.04 -12.30
CA LYS A 92 -7.93 -45.29 -13.56
C LYS A 92 -9.16 -44.37 -13.65
N ASP A 93 -10.33 -44.84 -13.26
CA ASP A 93 -11.57 -44.05 -13.31
C ASP A 93 -11.51 -42.87 -12.35
N VAL A 94 -11.01 -43.09 -11.13
CA VAL A 94 -10.80 -42.02 -10.14
C VAL A 94 -9.78 -41.01 -10.66
N ILE A 95 -8.63 -41.47 -11.19
CA ILE A 95 -7.62 -40.58 -11.79
C ILE A 95 -8.26 -39.75 -12.90
N ARG A 96 -9.00 -40.37 -13.81
CA ARG A 96 -9.66 -39.69 -14.92
C ARG A 96 -10.67 -38.65 -14.44
N ALA A 97 -11.49 -38.99 -13.44
CA ALA A 97 -12.47 -38.08 -12.85
C ALA A 97 -11.80 -36.88 -12.18
N VAL A 98 -10.75 -37.11 -11.39
CA VAL A 98 -9.98 -36.05 -10.73
C VAL A 98 -9.29 -35.17 -11.77
N THR A 99 -8.65 -35.74 -12.79
CA THR A 99 -8.02 -34.97 -13.87
C THR A 99 -9.03 -34.13 -14.63
N ALA A 100 -10.20 -34.65 -14.96
CA ALA A 100 -11.25 -33.89 -15.65
C ALA A 100 -11.78 -32.74 -14.79
N MET A 101 -11.97 -32.97 -13.48
CA MET A 101 -12.39 -31.93 -12.54
C MET A 101 -11.33 -30.82 -12.43
N LEU A 102 -10.06 -31.19 -12.29
CA LEU A 102 -8.95 -30.23 -12.21
C LEU A 102 -8.80 -29.43 -13.51
N ALA A 103 -8.94 -30.09 -14.67
CA ALA A 103 -8.91 -29.41 -15.96
C ALA A 103 -10.03 -28.37 -16.07
N LYS A 104 -11.25 -28.73 -15.65
CA LYS A 104 -12.38 -27.78 -15.61
C LYS A 104 -12.12 -26.60 -14.67
N GLN A 105 -11.64 -26.87 -13.46
CA GLN A 105 -11.30 -25.80 -12.50
C GLN A 105 -10.21 -24.87 -13.04
N PHE A 106 -9.22 -25.43 -13.74
CA PHE A 106 -8.18 -24.65 -14.39
C PHE A 106 -8.73 -23.77 -15.52
N ASP A 107 -9.61 -24.32 -16.36
CA ASP A 107 -10.27 -23.56 -17.43
C ASP A 107 -11.15 -22.43 -16.88
N ASP A 108 -11.91 -22.70 -15.81
CA ASP A 108 -12.77 -21.72 -15.14
C ASP A 108 -11.92 -20.58 -14.52
N LEU A 109 -10.84 -20.92 -13.81
CA LEU A 109 -9.88 -19.93 -13.30
C LEU A 109 -9.23 -19.12 -14.43
N GLY A 110 -8.89 -19.76 -15.54
CA GLY A 110 -8.33 -19.09 -16.70
C GLY A 110 -9.31 -18.13 -17.38
N LYS A 111 -10.61 -18.40 -17.32
CA LYS A 111 -11.66 -17.45 -17.77
C LYS A 111 -11.78 -16.27 -16.82
N GLU A 112 -11.93 -16.53 -15.52
CA GLU A 112 -12.05 -15.47 -14.51
C GLU A 112 -10.83 -14.52 -14.53
N SER A 113 -9.62 -15.06 -14.70
CA SER A 113 -8.41 -14.27 -14.84
C SER A 113 -8.45 -13.33 -16.04
N ARG A 114 -8.92 -13.82 -17.20
CA ARG A 114 -9.02 -13.00 -18.42
C ARG A 114 -10.09 -11.93 -18.31
N GLU A 115 -11.25 -12.27 -17.75
CA GLU A 115 -12.33 -11.31 -17.50
C GLU A 115 -11.85 -10.18 -16.59
N ARG A 116 -11.12 -10.52 -15.53
CA ARG A 116 -10.54 -9.53 -14.61
C ARG A 116 -9.44 -8.68 -15.26
N GLU A 117 -8.62 -9.25 -16.13
CA GLU A 117 -7.64 -8.50 -16.93
C GLU A 117 -8.33 -7.50 -17.86
N GLU A 118 -9.39 -7.92 -18.55
CA GLU A 118 -10.19 -7.07 -19.44
C GLU A 118 -10.85 -5.90 -18.69
N GLU A 119 -11.40 -6.16 -17.50
CA GLU A 119 -11.95 -5.12 -16.61
C GLU A 119 -10.88 -4.11 -16.20
N LEU A 120 -9.72 -4.59 -15.72
CA LEU A 120 -8.62 -3.72 -15.32
C LEU A 120 -8.07 -2.89 -16.49
N GLU A 121 -7.98 -3.46 -17.69
CA GLU A 121 -7.61 -2.70 -18.89
C GLU A 121 -8.63 -1.62 -19.24
N ALA A 122 -9.92 -1.92 -19.11
CA ALA A 122 -10.99 -0.93 -19.31
C ALA A 122 -10.88 0.22 -18.30
N ASP A 123 -10.68 -0.08 -17.03
CA ASP A 123 -10.48 0.92 -15.98
C ASP A 123 -9.25 1.80 -16.24
N ILE A 124 -8.12 1.19 -16.64
CA ILE A 124 -6.91 1.93 -17.00
C ILE A 124 -7.18 2.90 -18.16
N ARG A 125 -7.95 2.49 -19.18
CA ARG A 125 -8.34 3.38 -20.28
C ARG A 125 -9.16 4.57 -19.77
N VAL A 126 -10.12 4.34 -18.89
CA VAL A 126 -10.95 5.40 -18.28
C VAL A 126 -10.09 6.35 -17.45
N PHE A 127 -9.20 5.84 -16.61
CA PHE A 127 -8.32 6.68 -15.80
C PHE A 127 -7.37 7.51 -16.64
N ARG A 128 -6.79 6.95 -17.71
CA ARG A 128 -5.94 7.70 -18.64
C ARG A 128 -6.69 8.85 -19.29
N GLN A 129 -7.92 8.62 -19.75
CA GLN A 129 -8.74 9.69 -20.31
C GLN A 129 -9.02 10.78 -19.28
N ARG A 130 -9.37 10.40 -18.05
CA ARG A 130 -9.65 11.36 -16.98
C ARG A 130 -8.42 12.18 -16.59
N ILE A 131 -7.24 11.58 -16.59
CA ILE A 131 -5.97 12.28 -16.36
C ILE A 131 -5.76 13.32 -17.46
N HIS A 132 -5.89 12.93 -18.73
CA HIS A 132 -5.75 13.85 -19.86
C HIS A 132 -6.73 15.02 -19.79
N ASP A 133 -8.01 14.74 -19.47
CA ASP A 133 -9.03 15.79 -19.32
C ASP A 133 -8.70 16.77 -18.17
N LEU A 134 -8.14 16.25 -17.07
CA LEU A 134 -7.71 17.08 -15.94
C LEU A 134 -6.47 17.92 -16.29
N GLU A 135 -5.50 17.34 -17.00
CA GLU A 135 -4.32 18.06 -17.50
C GLU A 135 -4.74 19.22 -18.43
N GLU A 136 -5.68 18.98 -19.34
CA GLU A 136 -6.22 20.04 -20.21
C GLU A 136 -6.91 21.14 -19.40
N GLN A 137 -7.68 20.78 -18.37
CA GLN A 137 -8.31 21.76 -17.48
C GLN A 137 -7.29 22.58 -16.67
N VAL A 138 -6.21 21.95 -16.20
CA VAL A 138 -5.12 22.65 -15.49
C VAL A 138 -4.45 23.63 -16.43
N ASN A 139 -4.07 23.21 -17.64
CA ASN A 139 -3.45 24.10 -18.63
C ASN A 139 -4.34 25.29 -18.99
N LYS A 140 -5.66 25.07 -19.14
CA LYS A 140 -6.63 26.17 -19.36
C LYS A 140 -6.72 27.13 -18.18
N ARG A 141 -6.62 26.63 -16.95
CA ARG A 141 -6.61 27.48 -15.76
C ARG A 141 -5.31 28.27 -15.63
N ASP A 142 -4.17 27.65 -15.90
CA ASP A 142 -2.85 28.30 -15.82
C ASP A 142 -2.73 29.43 -16.84
N THR A 143 -3.23 29.22 -18.06
CA THR A 143 -3.29 30.28 -19.08
C THR A 143 -4.21 31.43 -18.66
N ALA A 144 -5.41 31.13 -18.18
CA ALA A 144 -6.34 32.16 -17.67
C ALA A 144 -5.77 32.93 -16.46
N LEU A 145 -5.05 32.26 -15.57
CA LEU A 145 -4.37 32.90 -14.44
C LEU A 145 -3.28 33.86 -14.92
N ALA A 146 -2.45 33.44 -15.87
CA ALA A 146 -1.41 34.31 -16.44
C ALA A 146 -2.02 35.56 -17.11
N GLU A 147 -3.13 35.42 -17.84
CA GLU A 147 -3.86 36.54 -18.43
C GLU A 147 -4.38 37.52 -17.36
N LEU A 148 -5.01 36.99 -16.30
CA LEU A 148 -5.50 37.80 -15.18
C LEU A 148 -4.36 38.50 -14.42
N GLU A 149 -3.22 37.84 -14.24
CA GLU A 149 -2.03 38.45 -13.62
C GLU A 149 -1.50 39.61 -14.46
N MET A 150 -1.44 39.45 -15.78
CA MET A 150 -1.06 40.52 -16.70
C MET A 150 -2.05 41.70 -16.65
N GLU A 151 -3.35 41.43 -16.68
CA GLU A 151 -4.38 42.47 -16.57
C GLU A 151 -4.28 43.21 -15.24
N ASN A 152 -4.12 42.49 -14.13
CA ASN A 152 -3.96 43.06 -12.79
C ASN A 152 -2.72 43.97 -12.73
N HIS A 153 -1.61 43.55 -13.34
CA HIS A 153 -0.42 44.38 -13.42
C HIS A 153 -0.68 45.67 -14.22
N GLY A 154 -1.36 45.57 -15.37
CA GLY A 154 -1.74 46.71 -16.19
C GLY A 154 -2.62 47.72 -15.43
N LEU A 155 -3.64 47.23 -14.73
CA LEU A 155 -4.53 48.05 -13.91
C LEU A 155 -3.78 48.73 -12.76
N LYS A 156 -2.85 48.03 -12.09
CA LYS A 156 -1.98 48.63 -11.05
C LYS A 156 -1.12 49.77 -11.59
N GLU A 157 -0.54 49.60 -12.77
CA GLU A 157 0.25 50.68 -13.40
C GLU A 157 -0.63 51.86 -13.82
N GLN A 158 -1.84 51.60 -14.31
CA GLN A 158 -2.81 52.66 -14.60
C GLN A 158 -3.20 53.42 -13.34
N ALA A 159 -3.49 52.71 -12.24
CA ALA A 159 -3.80 53.30 -10.94
C ALA A 159 -2.67 54.22 -10.43
N LYS A 160 -1.41 53.76 -10.49
CA LYS A 160 -0.25 54.60 -10.14
C LYS A 160 -0.16 55.87 -10.98
N LYS A 161 -0.39 55.77 -12.30
CA LYS A 161 -0.39 56.93 -13.20
C LYS A 161 -1.52 57.91 -12.88
N THR A 162 -2.70 57.41 -12.56
CA THR A 162 -3.83 58.27 -12.15
C THR A 162 -3.57 58.94 -10.81
N ASP A 163 -2.99 58.22 -9.83
CA ASP A 163 -2.64 58.79 -8.53
C ASP A 163 -1.58 59.90 -8.67
N ALA A 164 -0.56 59.69 -9.51
CA ALA A 164 0.43 60.72 -9.81
C ALA A 164 -0.20 61.97 -10.45
N LYS A 165 -1.15 61.79 -11.39
CA LYS A 165 -1.90 62.90 -11.99
C LYS A 165 -2.76 63.63 -10.96
N ILE A 166 -3.44 62.90 -10.07
CA ILE A 166 -4.26 63.48 -9.00
C ILE A 166 -3.38 64.33 -8.08
N LEU A 167 -2.20 63.83 -7.68
CA LEU A 167 -1.26 64.59 -6.85
C LEU A 167 -0.80 65.87 -7.55
N LEU A 168 -0.48 65.79 -8.84
CA LEU A 168 -0.05 66.95 -9.63
C LEU A 168 -1.18 67.98 -9.77
N LEU A 169 -2.42 67.54 -10.02
CA LEU A 169 -3.59 68.42 -10.07
C LEU A 169 -3.88 69.07 -8.72
N LYS A 170 -3.79 68.32 -7.62
CA LYS A 170 -3.92 68.86 -6.26
C LYS A 170 -2.86 69.93 -5.98
N ALA A 171 -1.62 69.71 -6.39
CA ALA A 171 -0.56 70.70 -6.25
C ALA A 171 -0.86 71.98 -7.07
N LYS A 172 -1.35 71.83 -8.31
CA LYS A 172 -1.77 72.97 -9.15
C LYS A 172 -2.93 73.77 -8.54
N ILE A 173 -3.93 73.08 -8.01
CA ILE A 173 -5.05 73.73 -7.30
C ILE A 173 -4.50 74.54 -6.12
N ALA A 174 -3.65 73.93 -5.28
CA ALA A 174 -3.05 74.64 -4.15
C ALA A 174 -2.22 75.87 -4.57
N THR A 175 -1.52 75.83 -5.72
CA THR A 175 -0.83 77.02 -6.25
C THR A 175 -1.80 78.09 -6.75
N HIS A 176 -2.89 77.68 -7.41
CA HIS A 176 -3.92 78.61 -7.88
C HIS A 176 -4.63 79.29 -6.71
N ASP A 177 -4.96 78.55 -5.66
CA ASP A 177 -5.58 79.08 -4.45
C ASP A 177 -4.67 80.12 -3.78
N ARG A 178 -3.36 79.85 -3.69
CA ARG A 178 -2.38 80.84 -3.19
C ARG A 178 -2.31 82.09 -4.07
N ASN A 179 -2.32 81.94 -5.40
CA ASN A 179 -2.30 83.08 -6.31
C ASN A 179 -3.57 83.93 -6.15
N ASN A 180 -4.75 83.29 -6.07
CA ASN A 180 -6.01 83.97 -5.80
C ASN A 180 -5.99 84.71 -4.46
N GLU A 181 -5.43 84.13 -3.40
CA GLU A 181 -5.25 84.80 -2.10
C GLU A 181 -4.35 86.04 -2.22
N ILE A 182 -3.25 85.94 -2.97
CA ILE A 182 -2.34 87.08 -3.24
C ILE A 182 -3.07 88.17 -4.03
N GLU A 183 -3.80 87.80 -5.08
CA GLU A 183 -4.60 88.73 -5.88
C GLU A 183 -5.66 89.45 -5.04
N THR A 184 -6.36 88.71 -4.18
CA THR A 184 -7.36 89.28 -3.26
C THR A 184 -6.72 90.27 -2.28
N ARG A 185 -5.54 89.96 -1.74
CA ARG A 185 -4.78 90.87 -0.87
C ARG A 185 -4.26 92.10 -1.60
N LEU A 186 -3.84 91.95 -2.85
CA LEU A 186 -3.43 93.06 -3.70
C LEU A 186 -4.60 93.99 -4.01
N ALA A 187 -5.76 93.42 -4.35
CA ALA A 187 -6.98 94.19 -4.55
C ALA A 187 -7.36 94.98 -3.30
N SER A 188 -7.35 94.36 -2.12
CA SER A 188 -7.63 95.08 -0.86
C SER A 188 -6.60 96.18 -0.56
N LEU A 189 -5.31 95.94 -0.82
CA LEU A 189 -4.26 96.96 -0.67
C LEU A 189 -4.46 98.14 -1.62
N ILE A 190 -4.85 97.88 -2.87
CA ILE A 190 -5.16 98.93 -3.85
C ILE A 190 -6.37 99.72 -3.40
N GLU A 191 -7.44 99.05 -2.96
CA GLU A 191 -8.63 99.71 -2.38
C GLU A 191 -8.24 100.60 -1.19
N ASP A 192 -7.40 100.12 -0.27
CA ASP A 192 -6.90 100.90 0.87
C ASP A 192 -6.07 102.13 0.43
N ILE A 193 -5.20 101.99 -0.57
CA ILE A 193 -4.39 103.10 -1.11
C ILE A 193 -5.28 104.13 -1.79
N VAL A 194 -6.23 103.69 -2.62
CA VAL A 194 -7.19 104.56 -3.30
C VAL A 194 -8.07 105.28 -2.27
N ALA A 195 -8.56 104.59 -1.25
CA ALA A 195 -9.33 105.19 -0.17
C ALA A 195 -8.51 106.24 0.62
N LYS A 196 -7.24 105.95 0.95
CA LYS A 196 -6.33 106.92 1.59
C LYS A 196 -6.05 108.14 0.72
N ASN A 197 -5.86 107.97 -0.59
CA ASN A 197 -5.67 109.09 -1.52
C ASN A 197 -6.95 109.88 -1.79
N ALA A 198 -8.13 109.26 -1.72
CA ALA A 198 -9.42 109.93 -1.83
C ALA A 198 -9.81 110.71 -0.55
N THR A 199 -9.18 110.39 0.59
CA THR A 199 -9.36 111.08 1.88
C THR A 199 -8.24 112.04 2.23
N ALA A 200 -7.22 112.16 1.38
CA ALA A 200 -6.24 113.23 1.47
C ALA A 200 -6.95 114.57 1.23
N PRO A 201 -6.94 115.51 2.20
CA PRO A 201 -7.65 116.77 2.04
C PRO A 201 -7.04 117.56 0.87
N ALA A 202 -7.89 117.88 -0.11
CA ALA A 202 -7.68 119.05 -0.94
C ALA A 202 -7.87 120.28 -0.03
N ASN A 203 -6.77 120.79 0.51
CA ASN A 203 -6.63 122.12 1.10
C ASN A 203 -5.13 122.37 1.35
N GLU A 204 -4.50 123.47 0.98
CA GLU A 204 -4.90 124.67 0.25
C GLU A 204 -3.56 125.36 -0.06
N ASN A 205 -3.28 125.68 -1.32
CA ASN A 205 -2.32 126.75 -1.62
C ASN A 205 -3.02 128.06 -1.24
N ALA A 206 -2.52 128.76 -0.23
CA ALA A 206 -2.70 130.20 -0.07
C ALA A 206 -1.39 130.78 0.47
N ASP A 207 -0.83 131.67 -0.36
CA ASP A 207 0.34 132.55 -0.23
C ASP A 207 1.77 131.97 -0.23
#